data_AF-A0A7C1VFD5-F1
#
_entry.id   AF-A0A7C1VFD5-F1
#
_cell.length_a   1.000
_cell.length_b   1.000
_cell.length_c   1.000
_cell.angle_alpha   90.00
_cell.angle_beta   90.00
_cell.angle_gamma   90.00
#
_symmetry.space_group_name_H-M   'P 1'
#
loop_
_entity.id
_entity.type
_entity.pdbx_description
1 polymer ?
#
loop_
_entity_poly.entity_id
_entity_poly.type
_entity_poly.pdbx_seq_one_letter_code
_entity_poly.pdbx_strand_id
1 'polypeptide(L)'
;MNKCPSCREGAIARYGESTTLIGYEEFEDSFGNIHKHDDNCVKQNFECPNSHIWSLSIRRKCNAEGCDWKGKEECLCHKGKKIDSFLNKDIPLVKNFSKMVKNL
;
A
#
# COMPACT_ATOMS: atom_id res chain seq x y z
N MET A 1 5.02 -7.02 -8.89
CA MET A 1 6.49 -6.95 -9.03
C MET A 1 7.11 -7.81 -7.94
N ASN A 2 7.60 -8.99 -8.32
CA ASN A 2 7.94 -10.11 -7.43
C ASN A 2 9.46 -10.18 -7.17
N LYS A 3 10.19 -9.22 -7.74
CA LYS A 3 11.62 -9.26 -7.95
C LYS A 3 12.18 -7.88 -7.68
N CYS A 4 13.34 -7.84 -7.04
CA CYS A 4 14.11 -6.61 -6.86
C CYS A 4 14.26 -5.90 -8.22
N PRO A 5 13.90 -4.61 -8.34
CA PRO A 5 14.03 -3.89 -9.60
C PRO A 5 15.48 -3.79 -10.08
N SER A 6 16.45 -3.86 -9.15
CA SER A 6 17.88 -3.78 -9.46
C SER A 6 18.49 -5.14 -9.83
N CYS A 7 18.27 -6.19 -9.03
CA CYS A 7 18.98 -7.47 -9.18
C CYS A 7 18.08 -8.67 -9.49
N ARG A 8 16.77 -8.45 -9.63
CA ARG A 8 15.76 -9.47 -9.96
C ARG A 8 15.59 -10.63 -8.96
N GLU A 9 16.30 -10.60 -7.84
CA GLU A 9 16.14 -11.55 -6.72
C GLU A 9 14.78 -11.42 -6.03
N GLY A 10 14.36 -12.50 -5.37
CA GLY A 10 13.15 -12.52 -4.55
C GLY A 10 13.19 -11.45 -3.45
N ALA A 11 12.01 -10.92 -3.11
CA ALA A 11 11.87 -9.85 -2.12
C ALA A 11 11.25 -10.38 -0.83
N ILE A 12 11.67 -9.82 0.31
CA ILE A 12 10.98 -9.95 1.59
C ILE A 12 10.25 -8.62 1.85
N ALA A 13 8.95 -8.71 2.10
CA ALA A 13 8.14 -7.55 2.42
C ALA A 13 8.41 -7.10 3.87
N ARG A 14 8.67 -5.80 4.05
CA ARG A 14 8.86 -5.15 5.37
C ARG A 14 7.81 -4.06 5.54
N TYR A 15 7.20 -3.98 6.71
CA TYR A 15 6.09 -3.05 6.93
C TYR A 15 6.54 -1.61 6.74
N GLY A 16 5.71 -0.84 6.04
CA GLY A 16 5.93 0.58 5.76
C GLY A 16 4.88 1.46 6.45
N GLU A 17 5.24 2.73 6.54
CA GLU A 17 4.48 3.79 7.20
C GLU A 17 3.29 4.25 6.35
N SER A 18 2.20 4.65 6.99
CA SER A 18 1.10 5.36 6.33
C SER A 18 1.44 6.85 6.24
N THR A 19 1.36 7.43 5.04
CA THR A 19 1.48 8.88 4.86
C THR A 19 0.14 9.44 4.40
N THR A 20 -0.39 10.38 5.17
CA THR A 20 -1.69 11.03 4.92
C THR A 20 -1.58 12.03 3.76
N LEU A 21 -2.52 11.96 2.83
CA LEU A 21 -2.79 12.96 1.81
C LEU A 21 -4.26 13.38 1.88
N ILE A 22 -4.49 14.67 1.64
CA ILE A 22 -5.80 15.32 1.73
C ILE A 22 -6.77 14.69 0.70
N GLY A 23 -7.89 14.14 1.18
CA GLY A 23 -8.95 13.55 0.35
C GLY A 23 -9.69 12.39 1.01
N TYR A 24 -10.15 12.56 2.25
CA TYR A 24 -11.04 11.61 2.92
C TYR A 24 -12.50 12.04 2.72
N GLU A 25 -13.32 11.10 2.26
CA GLU A 25 -14.77 11.28 2.17
C GLU A 25 -15.46 10.08 2.84
N GLU A 26 -16.43 10.37 3.71
CA GLU A 26 -17.29 9.38 4.34
C GLU A 26 -18.74 9.78 4.12
N PHE A 27 -19.53 8.85 3.56
CA PHE A 27 -20.94 9.07 3.26
C PHE A 27 -21.72 7.75 3.31
N GLU A 28 -23.03 7.84 3.42
CA GLU A 28 -23.96 6.71 3.39
C GLU A 28 -24.73 6.73 2.05
N ASP A 29 -24.88 5.58 1.41
CA ASP A 29 -25.68 5.47 0.18
C ASP A 29 -27.17 5.24 0.47
N SER A 30 -27.99 5.16 -0.59
CA SER A 30 -29.44 4.94 -0.48
C SER A 30 -29.83 3.57 0.10
N PHE A 31 -28.89 2.65 0.25
CA PHE A 31 -29.09 1.31 0.81
C PHE A 31 -28.57 1.21 2.25
N GLY A 32 -28.06 2.30 2.83
CA GLY A 32 -27.51 2.34 4.18
C GLY A 32 -26.06 1.83 4.28
N ASN A 33 -25.36 1.65 3.16
CA ASN A 33 -23.94 1.25 3.22
C ASN A 33 -23.06 2.47 3.50
N ILE A 34 -22.13 2.32 4.43
CA ILE A 34 -21.13 3.35 4.74
C ILE A 34 -19.95 3.21 3.78
N HIS A 35 -19.70 4.26 3.00
CA HIS A 35 -18.55 4.40 2.12
C HIS A 35 -17.44 5.17 2.82
N LYS A 36 -16.20 4.70 2.67
CA LYS A 36 -15.00 5.40 3.15
C LYS A 36 -14.00 5.49 2.01
N HIS A 37 -14.04 6.60 1.28
CA HIS A 37 -13.13 6.89 0.19
C HIS A 37 -11.91 7.60 0.75
N ASP A 38 -10.80 6.87 0.85
CA ASP A 38 -9.55 7.37 1.40
C ASP A 38 -8.44 7.30 0.36
N ASP A 39 -8.05 8.45 -0.19
CA ASP A 39 -6.96 8.56 -1.17
C ASP A 39 -5.55 8.39 -0.57
N ASN A 40 -5.45 8.22 0.76
CA ASN A 40 -4.19 8.06 1.49
C ASN A 40 -3.31 6.95 0.90
N CYS A 41 -2.02 7.26 0.79
CA CYS A 41 -1.03 6.34 0.23
C CYS A 41 -0.58 5.38 1.35
N VAL A 42 -0.88 4.08 1.19
CA VAL A 42 -0.37 3.03 2.08
C VAL A 42 0.91 2.50 1.46
N LYS A 43 2.04 2.75 2.09
CA LYS A 43 3.37 2.40 1.58
C LYS A 43 3.90 1.16 2.28
N GLN A 44 4.58 0.31 1.54
CA GLN A 44 5.30 -0.85 2.06
C GLN A 44 6.72 -0.86 1.52
N ASN A 45 7.68 -1.15 2.39
CA ASN A 45 9.08 -1.29 2.02
C ASN A 45 9.38 -2.75 1.70
N PHE A 46 10.30 -2.98 0.78
CA PHE A 46 10.72 -4.31 0.36
C PHE A 46 12.24 -4.33 0.37
N GLU A 47 12.81 -5.47 0.73
CA GLU A 47 14.24 -5.68 0.70
C GLU A 47 14.54 -7.06 0.10
N CYS A 48 15.54 -7.14 -0.78
CA CYS A 48 16.03 -8.41 -1.28
C CYS A 48 17.29 -8.87 -0.52
N PRO A 49 17.75 -10.13 -0.70
CA PRO A 49 18.96 -10.65 -0.04
C PRO A 49 20.24 -9.83 -0.29
N ASN A 50 20.31 -9.11 -1.42
CA ASN A 50 21.41 -8.20 -1.75
C ASN A 50 21.27 -6.80 -1.11
N SER A 51 20.39 -6.65 -0.11
CA SER A 51 20.16 -5.40 0.63
C SER A 51 19.66 -4.20 -0.20
N HIS A 52 19.17 -4.42 -1.42
CA HIS A 52 18.45 -3.37 -2.15
C HIS A 52 17.09 -3.13 -1.50
N ILE A 53 16.79 -1.87 -1.20
CA ILE A 53 15.52 -1.45 -0.59
C ILE A 53 14.71 -0.65 -1.60
N TRP A 54 13.43 -0.94 -1.72
CA TRP A 54 12.49 -0.13 -2.48
C TRP A 54 11.14 -0.06 -1.77
N SER A 55 10.27 0.83 -2.23
CA SER A 55 8.94 0.98 -1.67
C SER A 55 7.89 0.87 -2.76
N LEU A 56 6.75 0.28 -2.42
CA LEU A 56 5.55 0.28 -3.24
C LEU A 56 4.40 0.85 -2.42
N SER A 57 3.43 1.46 -3.09
CA SER A 57 2.21 1.94 -2.45
C SER A 57 1.00 1.28 -3.06
N ILE A 58 -0.01 0.95 -2.26
CA ILE A 58 -1.27 0.40 -2.78
C ILE A 58 -2.34 1.47 -2.97
N ARG A 59 -3.21 1.28 -3.96
CA ARG A 59 -4.50 1.95 -4.06
C ARG A 59 -5.44 1.38 -3.02
N ARG A 60 -6.11 2.24 -2.29
CA ARG A 60 -7.25 1.83 -1.45
C ARG A 60 -8.45 1.56 -2.34
N LYS A 61 -9.34 0.71 -1.83
CA LYS A 61 -10.64 0.41 -2.43
C LYS A 61 -11.70 0.66 -1.38
N CYS A 62 -12.89 1.06 -1.79
CA CYS A 62 -14.02 1.09 -0.87
C CYS A 62 -14.35 -0.35 -0.45
N ASN A 63 -14.70 -0.54 0.82
CA ASN A 63 -15.12 -1.85 1.33
C ASN A 63 -16.65 -2.04 1.26
N ALA A 64 -17.39 -1.00 0.89
CA ALA A 64 -18.83 -1.08 0.70
C ALA A 64 -19.15 -2.00 -0.48
N GLU A 65 -20.13 -2.88 -0.30
CA GLU A 65 -20.57 -3.82 -1.34
C GLU A 65 -21.09 -3.05 -2.56
N GLY A 66 -20.65 -3.44 -3.76
CA GLY A 66 -21.03 -2.78 -5.01
C GLY A 66 -20.33 -1.44 -5.30
N CYS A 67 -19.39 -1.00 -4.45
CA CYS A 67 -18.62 0.22 -4.70
C CYS A 67 -17.31 -0.07 -5.44
N ASP A 68 -17.21 0.39 -6.69
CA ASP A 68 -16.02 0.23 -7.53
C ASP A 68 -14.96 1.33 -7.33
N TRP A 69 -15.16 2.21 -6.33
CA TRP A 69 -14.22 3.29 -6.07
C TRP A 69 -12.82 2.78 -5.74
N LYS A 70 -11.82 3.41 -6.37
CA LYS A 70 -10.39 3.17 -6.16
C LYS A 70 -9.70 4.50 -5.94
N GLY A 71 -8.81 4.54 -4.96
CA GLY A 71 -7.99 5.72 -4.73
C GLY A 71 -7.08 6.04 -5.93
N LYS A 72 -6.60 7.28 -5.99
CA LYS A 72 -5.75 7.80 -7.08
C LYS A 72 -4.56 6.88 -7.39
N GLU A 73 -4.28 6.70 -8.68
CA GLU A 73 -3.15 5.91 -9.18
C GLU A 73 -1.80 6.54 -8.87
N GLU A 74 -1.73 7.86 -8.77
CA GLU A 74 -0.50 8.61 -8.47
C GLU A 74 -0.78 9.64 -7.38
N CYS A 75 0.23 9.95 -6.56
CA CYS A 75 0.11 10.94 -5.50
C CYS A 75 1.41 11.73 -5.33
N LEU A 76 1.31 12.98 -4.85
CA LEU A 76 2.48 13.87 -4.73
C LEU A 76 3.50 13.39 -3.67
N CYS A 77 3.11 12.49 -2.75
CA CYS A 77 3.99 12.02 -1.68
C CYS A 77 5.06 11.00 -2.14
N HIS A 78 4.92 10.42 -3.34
CA HIS A 78 5.95 9.54 -3.92
C HIS A 78 5.87 9.48 -5.44
N LYS A 79 7.02 9.28 -6.10
CA LYS A 79 7.07 9.06 -7.55
C LYS A 79 6.61 7.63 -7.89
N GLY A 80 5.79 7.49 -8.92
CA GLY A 80 5.36 6.21 -9.48
C GLY A 80 3.93 5.81 -9.15
N LYS A 81 3.42 4.84 -9.92
CA LYS A 81 2.05 4.33 -9.85
C LYS A 81 1.85 3.44 -8.62
N LYS A 82 0.73 3.62 -7.95
CA LYS A 82 0.25 2.72 -6.90
C LYS A 82 -0.22 1.39 -7.52
N ILE A 83 -0.02 0.30 -6.79
CA ILE A 83 -0.46 -1.06 -7.17
C ILE A 83 -1.81 -1.40 -6.52
N ASP A 84 -2.51 -2.42 -6.98
CA ASP A 84 -3.83 -2.79 -6.40
C ASP A 84 -3.77 -3.73 -5.19
N SER A 85 -2.62 -4.35 -4.95
CA SER A 85 -2.44 -5.30 -3.86
C SER A 85 -0.97 -5.52 -3.56
N PHE A 86 -0.64 -5.61 -2.27
CA PHE A 86 0.66 -6.10 -1.81
C PHE A 86 0.78 -7.62 -1.91
N LEU A 87 -0.36 -8.34 -1.94
CA LEU A 87 -0.40 -9.79 -2.07
C LEU A 87 0.02 -10.17 -3.48
N ASN A 88 1.33 -10.35 -3.61
CA ASN A 88 1.87 -11.26 -4.58
C ASN A 88 1.86 -12.64 -3.94
N LYS A 89 1.24 -13.65 -4.58
CA LYS A 89 1.18 -15.02 -4.05
C LYS A 89 2.58 -15.59 -3.75
N ASP A 90 3.61 -15.00 -4.35
CA ASP A 90 5.02 -15.43 -4.24
C ASP A 90 5.82 -14.70 -3.16
N ILE A 91 5.28 -13.65 -2.51
CA ILE A 91 6.00 -12.90 -1.47
C ILE A 91 5.20 -12.95 -0.16
N PRO A 92 5.63 -13.75 0.84
CA PRO A 92 4.97 -13.78 2.13
C PRO A 92 5.12 -12.42 2.85
N LEU A 93 4.00 -11.92 3.39
CA LEU A 93 3.97 -10.76 4.27
C LEU A 93 4.57 -11.13 5.63
N VAL A 94 5.82 -10.73 5.89
CA VAL A 94 6.47 -11.00 7.19
C VAL A 94 6.25 -9.83 8.14
N LYS A 95 5.35 -9.99 9.12
CA LYS A 95 5.12 -9.02 10.22
C LYS A 95 6.37 -8.96 11.09
N ASN A 96 7.19 -7.92 10.90
CA ASN A 96 8.38 -7.69 11.72
C ASN A 96 8.19 -6.45 12.60
N PHE A 97 7.60 -6.67 13.78
CA PHE A 97 7.33 -5.63 14.79
C PHE A 97 8.61 -5.00 15.36
N SER A 98 9.75 -5.68 15.29
CA SER A 98 11.05 -5.19 15.79
C SER A 98 11.60 -4.01 14.97
N LYS A 99 11.15 -3.83 13.72
CA LYS A 99 11.49 -2.67 12.87
C LYS A 99 10.39 -1.61 12.81
N MET A 100 9.24 -1.83 13.46
CA MET A 100 8.13 -0.87 13.50
C MET A 100 8.36 0.25 14.52
N VAL A 101 9.32 0.10 15.43
CA VAL A 101 9.62 1.07 16.48
C VAL A 101 11.06 1.56 16.33
N LYS A 102 11.30 2.44 15.37
CA LYS A 102 12.42 3.39 15.41
C LYS A 102 11.98 4.67 14.74
N ASN A 103 11.22 5.46 15.48
CA ASN A 103 11.18 6.93 15.48
C ASN A 103 10.20 7.34 16.59
N LEU A 104 10.66 7.23 17.84
CA LEU A 104 10.23 8.10 18.93
C LEU A 104 11.27 9.21 19.04
#